data_AF-A0A4Q5XS33-F1
#
_entry.id   AF-A0A4Q5XS33-F1
#
_cell.length_a   1.000
_cell.length_b   1.000
_cell.length_c   1.000
_cell.angle_alpha   90.00
_cell.angle_beta   90.00
_cell.angle_gamma   90.00
#
_symmetry.space_group_name_H-M   'P 1'
#
loop_
_entity.id
_entity.type
_entity.pdbx_description
1 polymer ?
#
loop_
_entity_poly.entity_id
_entity_poly.type
_entity_poly.pdbx_seq_one_letter_code
_entity_poly.pdbx_strand_id
1 'polypeptide(L)'
;MATDVDIYVGKRLRRRRRLLGMTQQDLAGQVGVRFQQIQKYECGANRITASRLFSLGTALNVNINYFFDGLAPDGKQAPANDQNDRLSGDILSQKETLELVRAYYRLGERPRRRLLDLAKALEGDGSETSVAS
;
A
#
# COMPACT_ATOMS: atom_id res chain seq x y z
N MET A 1 23.27 12.05 5.40
CA MET A 1 21.98 12.44 6.00
C MET A 1 20.84 11.77 5.24
N ALA A 2 19.77 11.42 5.96
CA ALA A 2 18.53 10.94 5.36
C ALA A 2 17.95 12.02 4.44
N THR A 3 17.49 11.62 3.26
CA THR A 3 16.84 12.51 2.30
C THR A 3 15.33 12.57 2.60
N ASP A 4 14.64 13.58 2.06
CA ASP A 4 13.17 13.64 2.13
C ASP A 4 12.52 12.38 1.52
N VAL A 5 13.17 11.80 0.52
CA VAL A 5 12.79 10.51 -0.09
C VAL A 5 12.88 9.36 0.92
N ASP A 6 13.97 9.26 1.67
CA ASP A 6 14.16 8.20 2.69
C ASP A 6 13.06 8.26 3.77
N ILE A 7 12.72 9.48 4.21
CA ILE A 7 11.66 9.71 5.20
C ILE A 7 10.29 9.36 4.61
N TYR A 8 10.03 9.74 3.36
CA TYR A 8 8.79 9.42 2.65
C TYR A 8 8.58 7.91 2.53
N VAL A 9 9.59 7.20 2.02
CA VAL A 9 9.59 5.74 1.89
C VAL A 9 9.37 5.08 3.26
N GLY A 10 10.03 5.57 4.30
CA GLY A 10 9.84 5.08 5.68
C GLY A 10 8.40 5.24 6.19
N LYS A 11 7.75 6.36 5.90
CA LYS A 11 6.34 6.60 6.24
C LYS A 11 5.40 5.64 5.49
N ARG A 12 5.61 5.43 4.18
CA ARG A 12 4.84 4.48 3.37
C ARG A 12 4.98 3.05 3.90
N LEU A 13 6.21 2.65 4.20
CA LEU A 13 6.55 1.36 4.82
C LEU A 13 5.75 1.15 6.12
N ARG A 14 5.80 2.12 7.04
CA ARG A 14 5.09 2.06 8.32
C ARG A 14 3.58 1.97 8.15
N ARG A 15 3.01 2.77 7.24
CA ARG A 15 1.57 2.78 6.94
C ARG A 15 1.13 1.41 6.45
N ARG A 16 1.84 0.84 5.47
CA ARG A 16 1.48 -0.46 4.89
C ARG A 16 1.59 -1.58 5.90
N ARG A 17 2.67 -1.65 6.68
CA ARG A 17 2.84 -2.65 7.73
C ARG A 17 1.67 -2.64 8.73
N ARG A 18 1.24 -1.45 9.16
CA ARG A 18 0.10 -1.29 10.07
C ARG A 18 -1.22 -1.74 9.47
N LEU A 19 -1.46 -1.47 8.17
CA LEU A 19 -2.65 -1.93 7.47
C LEU A 19 -2.75 -3.47 7.42
N LEU A 20 -1.61 -4.15 7.35
CA LEU A 20 -1.52 -5.61 7.41
C LEU A 20 -1.56 -6.17 8.84
N GLY A 21 -1.65 -5.32 9.87
CA GLY A 21 -1.63 -5.75 11.28
C GLY A 21 -0.29 -6.31 11.75
N MET A 22 0.80 -6.10 11.01
CA MET A 22 2.12 -6.65 11.33
C MET A 22 2.84 -5.79 12.38
N THR A 23 3.54 -6.40 13.32
CA THR A 23 4.50 -5.72 14.19
C THR A 23 5.82 -5.47 13.45
N GLN A 24 6.69 -4.61 13.99
CA GLN A 24 8.03 -4.42 13.42
C GLN A 24 8.87 -5.71 13.48
N GLN A 25 8.64 -6.55 14.47
CA GLN A 25 9.31 -7.84 14.63
C GLN A 25 8.85 -8.84 13.57
N ASP A 26 7.56 -8.88 13.25
CA ASP A 26 7.02 -9.76 12.20
C ASP A 26 7.63 -9.42 10.83
N LEU A 27 7.64 -8.13 10.48
CA LEU A 27 8.22 -7.68 9.22
C LEU A 27 9.74 -7.92 9.17
N ALA A 28 10.43 -7.71 10.29
CA ALA A 28 11.85 -7.99 10.41
C ALA A 28 12.16 -9.48 10.18
N GLY A 29 11.34 -10.37 10.74
CA GLY A 29 11.45 -11.82 10.53
C GLY A 29 11.26 -12.21 9.08
N GLN A 30 10.25 -11.67 8.39
CA GLN A 30 10.01 -11.95 6.97
C GLN A 30 11.13 -11.46 6.04
N VAL A 31 11.74 -10.31 6.37
CA VAL A 31 12.79 -9.70 5.55
C VAL A 31 14.19 -10.21 5.92
N GLY A 32 14.35 -10.88 7.06
CA GLY A 32 15.65 -11.34 7.54
C GLY A 32 16.54 -10.18 8.00
N VAL A 33 15.99 -9.26 8.80
CA VAL A 33 16.70 -8.16 9.45
C VAL A 33 16.35 -8.10 10.94
N ARG A 34 17.07 -7.28 11.72
CA ARG A 34 16.70 -7.02 13.11
C ARG A 34 15.52 -6.05 13.18
N PHE A 35 14.67 -6.17 14.21
CA PHE A 35 13.52 -5.27 14.40
C PHE A 35 13.91 -3.78 14.49
N GLN A 36 15.05 -3.49 15.13
CA GLN A 36 15.59 -2.12 15.21
C GLN A 36 15.92 -1.55 13.83
N GLN A 37 16.28 -2.40 12.87
CA GLN A 37 16.53 -1.97 11.50
C GLN A 37 15.23 -1.54 10.81
N ILE A 38 14.13 -2.27 11.01
CA ILE A 38 12.80 -1.87 10.54
C ILE A 38 12.41 -0.53 11.16
N GLN A 39 12.62 -0.35 12.47
CA GLN A 39 12.35 0.93 13.12
C GLN A 39 13.16 2.08 12.48
N LYS A 40 14.45 1.87 12.20
CA LYS A 40 15.31 2.86 11.54
C LYS A 40 14.90 3.15 10.09
N TYR A 41 14.36 2.16 9.38
CA TYR A 41 13.77 2.36 8.06
C TYR A 41 12.49 3.18 8.15
N GLU A 42 11.60 2.88 9.09
CA GLU A 42 10.32 3.57 9.25
C GLU A 42 10.45 5.05 9.65
N CYS A 43 11.51 5.42 10.37
CA CYS A 43 11.78 6.81 10.71
C CYS A 43 12.72 7.51 9.70
N GLY A 44 13.15 6.82 8.64
CA GLY A 44 14.08 7.35 7.65
C GLY A 44 15.51 7.54 8.15
N ALA A 45 15.84 7.12 9.38
CA ALA A 45 17.20 7.24 9.93
C ALA A 45 18.22 6.43 9.13
N ASN A 46 17.81 5.30 8.56
CA ASN A 46 18.62 4.47 7.68
C ASN A 46 18.03 4.42 6.28
N ARG A 47 18.91 4.57 5.27
CA ARG A 47 18.55 4.34 3.87
C ARG A 47 18.26 2.87 3.62
N ILE A 48 17.27 2.62 2.76
CA ILE A 48 16.90 1.27 2.32
C ILE A 48 17.61 1.01 0.99
N THR A 49 18.38 -0.07 0.92
CA THR A 49 19.00 -0.47 -0.35
C THR A 49 17.96 -1.07 -1.29
N ALA A 50 18.21 -1.04 -2.62
CA ALA A 50 17.28 -1.58 -3.61
C ALA A 50 16.89 -3.05 -3.33
N SER A 51 17.87 -3.88 -2.94
CA SER A 51 17.62 -5.28 -2.53
C SER A 51 16.66 -5.37 -1.34
N ARG A 52 16.82 -4.54 -0.31
CA ARG A 52 15.91 -4.52 0.84
C ARG A 52 14.54 -3.97 0.48
N LEU A 53 14.48 -2.95 -0.38
CA LEU A 53 13.22 -2.39 -0.86
C LEU A 53 12.40 -3.44 -1.61
N PHE A 54 13.06 -4.27 -2.43
CA PHE A 54 12.43 -5.41 -3.10
C PHE A 54 11.90 -6.44 -2.09
N SER A 55 12.72 -6.88 -1.12
CA SER A 55 12.27 -7.81 -0.07
C SER A 55 11.10 -7.25 0.75
N LEU A 56 11.11 -5.95 1.05
CA LEU A 56 10.02 -5.27 1.76
C LEU A 56 8.75 -5.23 0.91
N GLY A 57 8.85 -4.98 -0.39
CA GLY A 57 7.73 -5.05 -1.32
C GLY A 57 7.06 -6.43 -1.32
N THR A 58 7.87 -7.49 -1.39
CA THR A 58 7.38 -8.87 -1.31
C THR A 58 6.72 -9.17 0.03
N ALA A 59 7.36 -8.83 1.15
CA ALA A 59 6.82 -9.07 2.50
C ALA A 59 5.50 -8.33 2.76
N LEU A 60 5.36 -7.12 2.20
CA LEU A 60 4.17 -6.27 2.35
C LEU A 60 3.13 -6.50 1.24
N ASN A 61 3.41 -7.41 0.31
CA ASN A 61 2.60 -7.71 -0.86
C ASN A 61 2.20 -6.44 -1.63
N VAL A 62 3.19 -5.63 -2.01
CA VAL A 62 3.05 -4.41 -2.80
C VAL A 62 4.10 -4.36 -3.91
N ASN A 63 3.79 -3.70 -5.02
CA ASN A 63 4.78 -3.38 -6.05
C ASN A 63 5.82 -2.39 -5.48
N ILE A 64 7.06 -2.43 -5.96
CA ILE A 64 8.12 -1.50 -5.53
C ILE A 64 7.76 -0.03 -5.77
N ASN A 65 6.95 0.27 -6.79
CA ASN A 65 6.46 1.62 -7.07
C ASN A 65 5.65 2.21 -5.90
N TYR A 66 5.00 1.36 -5.10
CA TYR A 66 4.23 1.78 -3.93
C TYR A 66 5.01 2.69 -2.97
N PHE A 67 6.32 2.46 -2.82
CA PHE A 67 7.15 3.24 -1.91
C PHE A 67 7.38 4.69 -2.39
N PHE A 68 7.15 4.96 -3.68
CA PHE A 68 7.40 6.24 -4.33
C PHE A 68 6.14 6.92 -4.89
N ASP A 69 4.98 6.25 -4.91
CA ASP A 69 3.71 6.88 -5.35
C ASP A 69 3.48 8.22 -4.63
N GLY A 70 3.15 9.28 -5.36
CA GLY A 70 2.92 10.63 -4.78
C GLY A 70 4.19 11.43 -4.46
N LEU A 71 5.38 10.88 -4.76
CA LEU A 71 6.63 11.62 -4.72
C LEU A 71 6.85 12.33 -6.07
N ALA A 72 6.98 13.66 -6.06
CA ALA A 72 7.34 14.39 -7.27
C ALA A 72 8.84 14.18 -7.59
N PRO A 73 9.27 14.31 -8.87
CA PRO A 73 10.67 14.15 -9.28
C PRO A 73 11.65 15.02 -8.48
N ASP A 74 11.19 16.16 -7.96
CA ASP A 74 11.99 17.12 -7.20
C ASP A 74 12.10 16.80 -5.69
N GLY A 75 11.67 15.61 -5.26
CA GLY A 75 11.69 15.19 -3.85
C GLY A 75 10.70 15.93 -2.94
N LYS A 76 9.94 16.88 -3.49
CA LYS A 76 8.79 17.49 -2.83
C LYS A 76 7.62 16.50 -2.89
N GLN A 77 6.84 16.42 -1.80
CA GLN A 77 5.53 15.79 -1.88
C GLN A 77 4.79 16.50 -3.01
N ALA A 78 4.30 15.74 -4.00
CA ALA A 78 3.43 16.32 -5.00
C ALA A 78 2.32 17.09 -4.25
N PRO A 79 1.92 18.29 -4.71
CA PRO A 79 0.75 18.94 -4.11
C PRO A 79 -0.37 17.90 -4.10
N ALA A 80 -1.15 17.85 -3.01
CA ALA A 80 -2.22 16.88 -2.75
C ALA A 80 -3.41 16.96 -3.75
N ASN A 81 -3.11 17.34 -4.98
CA ASN A 81 -3.97 17.45 -6.15
C ASN A 81 -3.86 16.24 -7.08
N ASP A 82 -3.05 15.24 -6.77
CA ASP A 82 -3.13 13.97 -7.49
C ASP A 82 -4.45 13.30 -7.11
N GLN A 83 -5.44 13.39 -7.99
CA GLN A 83 -6.79 12.89 -7.75
C GLN A 83 -6.79 11.43 -7.28
N ASN A 84 -5.76 10.67 -7.64
CA ASN A 84 -5.52 9.30 -7.25
C ASN A 84 -5.20 9.10 -5.74
N ASP A 85 -4.55 10.06 -5.07
CA ASP A 85 -4.21 9.95 -3.62
C ASP A 85 -5.37 10.44 -2.74
N ARG A 86 -6.15 11.42 -3.22
CA ARG A 86 -7.48 11.72 -2.65
C ARG A 86 -8.42 10.54 -2.82
N LEU A 87 -8.55 9.97 -4.03
CA LEU A 87 -9.36 8.76 -4.26
C LEU A 87 -8.89 7.63 -3.35
N SER A 88 -7.60 7.31 -3.30
CA SER A 88 -7.08 6.21 -2.48
C SER A 88 -7.23 6.45 -0.99
N GLY A 89 -7.12 7.71 -0.53
CA GLY A 89 -7.36 8.11 0.85
C GLY A 89 -8.82 8.02 1.25
N ASP A 90 -9.73 8.49 0.39
CA ASP A 90 -11.18 8.46 0.61
C ASP A 90 -11.73 7.04 0.52
N ILE A 91 -11.31 6.27 -0.49
CA ILE A 91 -11.69 4.87 -0.71
C ILE A 91 -11.25 4.00 0.47
N LEU A 92 -10.05 4.22 1.03
CA LEU A 92 -9.60 3.49 2.23
C LEU A 92 -10.14 4.08 3.55
N SER A 93 -10.85 5.21 3.52
CA SER A 93 -11.58 5.73 4.68
C SER A 93 -12.93 5.05 4.85
N GLN A 94 -13.48 4.47 3.77
CA GLN A 94 -14.70 3.70 3.81
C GLN A 94 -14.45 2.37 4.54
N LYS A 95 -15.18 2.19 5.66
CA LYS A 95 -15.07 1.02 6.53
C LYS A 95 -15.24 -0.29 5.76
N GLU A 96 -16.18 -0.32 4.84
CA GLU A 96 -16.48 -1.48 3.98
C GLU A 96 -15.31 -1.82 3.06
N THR A 97 -14.66 -0.82 2.46
CA THR A 97 -13.48 -1.06 1.62
C THR A 97 -12.32 -1.62 2.42
N LEU A 98 -12.08 -1.14 3.64
CA LEU A 98 -11.05 -1.71 4.51
C LEU A 98 -11.37 -3.16 4.89
N GLU A 99 -12.63 -3.48 5.18
CA GLU A 99 -13.06 -4.84 5.47
C GLU A 99 -12.89 -5.76 4.25
N LEU A 100 -13.27 -5.29 3.06
CA LEU A 100 -13.08 -6.01 1.80
C LEU A 100 -11.59 -6.25 1.51
N VAL A 101 -10.75 -5.23 1.66
CA VAL A 101 -9.30 -5.33 1.46
C VAL A 101 -8.69 -6.34 2.45
N ARG A 102 -9.10 -6.31 3.73
CA ARG A 102 -8.66 -7.29 4.73
C ARG A 102 -9.11 -8.71 4.39
N ALA A 103 -10.36 -8.88 3.96
CA ALA A 103 -10.89 -10.17 3.54
C ALA A 103 -10.15 -10.69 2.30
N TYR A 104 -9.88 -9.83 1.33
CA TYR A 104 -9.15 -10.15 0.11
C TYR A 104 -7.74 -10.71 0.38
N TYR A 105 -7.00 -10.13 1.33
CA TYR A 105 -5.67 -10.65 1.69
C TYR A 105 -5.71 -11.99 2.43
N ARG A 106 -6.82 -12.33 3.09
CA ARG A 106 -7.01 -13.66 3.73
C ARG A 106 -7.30 -14.77 2.73
N LEU A 107 -7.68 -14.42 1.49
CA LEU A 107 -7.96 -15.38 0.43
C LEU A 107 -6.68 -15.93 -0.21
N GLY A 108 -6.75 -17.17 -0.71
CA GLY A 108 -5.75 -17.75 -1.60
C GLY A 108 -5.82 -17.20 -3.02
N GLU A 109 -4.84 -17.54 -3.86
CA GLU A 109 -4.67 -16.96 -5.20
C GLU A 109 -5.88 -17.21 -6.13
N ARG A 110 -6.40 -18.45 -6.15
CA ARG A 110 -7.58 -18.82 -6.94
C ARG A 110 -8.85 -18.03 -6.53
N PRO A 111 -9.24 -17.96 -5.25
CA PRO A 111 -10.37 -17.13 -4.82
C PRO A 111 -10.20 -15.63 -5.10
N ARG A 112 -8.99 -15.07 -4.95
CA ARG A 112 -8.75 -13.65 -5.27
C ARG A 112 -9.05 -13.33 -6.74
N ARG A 113 -8.62 -14.20 -7.65
CA ARG A 113 -8.86 -14.05 -9.09
C ARG A 113 -10.35 -14.06 -9.41
N ARG A 114 -11.09 -15.02 -8.84
CA ARG A 114 -12.55 -15.08 -8.97
C ARG A 114 -13.26 -13.85 -8.42
N LEU A 115 -12.81 -13.32 -7.27
CA LEU A 115 -13.39 -12.12 -6.68
C LEU A 115 -13.15 -10.90 -7.57
N LEU A 116 -11.97 -10.80 -8.19
CA LEU A 116 -11.65 -9.75 -9.16
C LEU A 116 -12.50 -9.88 -10.43
N ASP A 117 -12.67 -11.09 -10.94
CA ASP A 117 -13.50 -11.35 -12.13
C ASP A 117 -14.97 -11.00 -11.85
N LEU A 118 -15.47 -11.31 -10.65
CA LEU A 118 -16.82 -10.93 -10.19
C LEU A 118 -16.97 -9.41 -10.08
N ALA A 119 -16.00 -8.72 -9.47
CA ALA A 119 -16.02 -7.26 -9.36
C ALA A 119 -16.10 -6.58 -10.74
N LYS A 120 -15.31 -7.06 -11.71
CA LYS A 120 -15.34 -6.59 -13.10
C LYS A 120 -16.65 -6.89 -13.81
N ALA A 121 -17.25 -8.06 -13.55
CA ALA A 121 -18.55 -8.40 -14.12
C ALA A 121 -19.66 -7.47 -13.61
N LEU A 122 -19.56 -7.04 -12.35
CA LEU A 122 -20.53 -6.13 -11.72
C LEU A 122 -20.34 -4.66 -12.13
N GLU A 123 -19.19 -4.25 -12.68
CA GLU A 123 -18.97 -2.89 -13.19
C GLU A 123 -19.91 -2.54 -14.36
N GLY A 124 -20.42 -3.54 -15.09
CA GLY A 124 -21.39 -3.34 -16.18
C GLY A 124 -22.84 -3.15 -15.73
N ASP A 125 -23.20 -3.67 -14.56
CA ASP A 125 -24.60 -3.75 -14.08
C ASP A 125 -25.09 -2.44 -13.43
N GLY A 126 -24.18 -1.49 -13.18
CA GLY A 126 -24.50 -0.18 -12.58
C GLY A 126 -24.99 0.88 -13.58
N SER A 127 -25.12 0.53 -14.87
CA SER A 127 -25.42 1.48 -15.95
C SER A 127 -26.83 1.41 -16.55
N GLU A 128 -27.73 0.62 -15.96
CA GLU A 128 -29.14 0.53 -16.41
C GLU A 128 -30.14 0.77 -15.26
N THR A 129 -30.29 2.01 -14.79
CA THR A 129 -31.58 2.49 -14.24
C THR A 129 -31.69 4.01 -14.32
N SER A 130 -31.71 4.57 -15.53
CA SER A 130 -32.27 5.91 -15.76
C SER A 130 -32.90 5.98 -17.14
N VAL A 131 -34.00 5.25 -17.30
CA VAL A 131 -35.00 5.57 -18.32
C VAL A 131 -36.38 5.35 -17.70
N ALA A 132 -37.28 6.30 -17.96
CA ALA A 132 -38.70 6.35 -17.61
C ALA A 132 -39.05 6.90 -16.20
N SER A 133 -39.22 8.22 -16.10
CA SER A 133 -40.53 8.88 -16.23
C SER A 133 -40.39 10.40 -16.31
#